data_AF-A0A954MYK1-F1
#
_entry.id   AF-A0A954MYK1-F1
#
_cell.length_a   1.000
_cell.length_b   1.000
_cell.length_c   1.000
_cell.angle_alpha   90.00
_cell.angle_beta   90.00
_cell.angle_gamma   90.00
#
_symmetry.space_group_name_H-M   'P 1'
#
loop_
_entity.id
_entity.type
_entity.pdbx_description
1 polymer ?
#
loop_
_entity_poly.entity_id
_entity_poly.type
_entity_poly.pdbx_seq_one_letter_code
_entity_poly.pdbx_strand_id
1 'polypeptide(L)' 'MDKPEYKSAEEEGRYHHYTGNTIPWFIHLMWLLFWVFSIIYLIRFMLPALQVELVTPP' A
#
# COMPACT_ATOMS: atom_id res chain seq x y z
N MET A 1 -40.52 -24.39 -17.32
CA MET A 1 -40.01 -24.26 -15.94
C MET A 1 -38.50 -24.33 -16.04
N ASP A 2 -37.84 -23.18 -15.97
CA ASP A 2 -36.38 -23.09 -16.00
C ASP A 2 -35.86 -23.48 -14.61
N LYS A 3 -35.00 -24.49 -14.55
CA LYS A 3 -34.36 -24.90 -13.28
C LYS A 3 -33.16 -24.00 -13.04
N PRO A 4 -32.92 -23.49 -11.82
CA PRO A 4 -31.68 -22.80 -11.53
C PRO A 4 -30.52 -23.76 -11.74
N GLU A 5 -29.63 -23.39 -12.66
CA GLU A 5 -28.43 -24.12 -13.01
C GLU A 5 -27.43 -23.97 -11.84
N TYR A 6 -27.55 -24.85 -10.85
CA TYR A 6 -26.60 -24.89 -9.73
C TYR A 6 -25.26 -25.40 -10.25
N LYS A 7 -24.38 -24.47 -10.62
CA LYS A 7 -22.99 -24.76 -10.95
C LYS A 7 -22.33 -25.39 -9.72
N SER A 8 -21.55 -26.45 -9.93
CA SER A 8 -20.86 -27.11 -8.83
C SER A 8 -19.84 -26.15 -8.19
N ALA A 9 -19.48 -26.33 -6.92
CA ALA A 9 -18.44 -25.51 -6.27
C ALA A 9 -17.10 -25.57 -7.04
N GLU A 10 -16.81 -26.69 -7.74
CA GLU A 10 -15.68 -26.82 -8.66
C GLU A 10 -15.83 -25.94 -9.92
N GLU A 11 -17.05 -25.76 -10.43
CA GLU A 11 -17.34 -24.88 -11.56
C GLU A 11 -17.22 -23.40 -11.20
N GLU A 12 -17.70 -23.01 -10.03
CA GLU A 12 -17.54 -21.64 -9.54
C GLU A 12 -16.07 -21.30 -9.35
N GLY A 13 -15.28 -22.16 -8.69
CA GLY A 13 -13.85 -21.93 -8.43
C GLY A 13 -12.96 -21.83 -9.68
N ARG A 14 -13.41 -22.36 -10.82
CA ARG A 14 -12.62 -22.37 -12.08
C ARG A 14 -12.50 -20.99 -12.74
N TYR A 15 -13.51 -20.15 -12.58
CA TYR A 15 -13.52 -18.77 -13.10
C TYR A 15 -13.01 -17.74 -12.10
N HIS A 16 -12.65 -18.19 -10.88
CA HIS A 16 -11.93 -17.37 -9.92
C HIS A 16 -10.45 -17.36 -10.30
N HIS A 17 -10.14 -16.78 -11.46
CA HIS A 17 -8.79 -16.32 -11.76
C HIS A 17 -8.49 -15.16 -10.82
N TYR A 18 -8.13 -15.49 -9.58
CA TYR A 18 -7.51 -14.56 -8.66
C TYR A 18 -6.20 -14.12 -9.32
N THR A 19 -6.25 -13.07 -10.13
CA THR A 19 -5.08 -12.32 -10.64
C THR A 19 -4.43 -11.52 -9.50
N GLY A 20 -4.48 -12.05 -8.27
CA GLY A 20 -4.39 -11.31 -7.02
C GLY A 20 -3.04 -11.42 -6.34
N ASN A 21 -1.94 -11.50 -7.09
CA ASN A 21 -0.60 -11.31 -6.52
C ASN A 21 0.32 -10.42 -7.37
N THR A 22 -0.13 -9.97 -8.55
CA THR A 22 0.67 -9.07 -9.37
C THR A 22 0.45 -7.65 -8.86
N ILE A 23 1.33 -7.21 -7.95
CA ILE A 23 1.36 -5.83 -7.49
C ILE A 23 1.67 -4.94 -8.70
N PRO A 24 0.80 -4.00 -9.07
CA PRO A 24 1.06 -3.11 -10.18
C PRO A 24 2.33 -2.29 -9.94
N TRP A 25 3.15 -2.12 -10.97
CA TRP A 25 4.46 -1.48 -10.86
C TRP A 25 4.41 -0.07 -10.27
N PHE A 26 3.32 0.67 -10.51
CA PHE A 26 3.16 2.04 -9.99
C PHE A 26 3.02 2.08 -8.46
N ILE A 27 2.55 1.01 -7.82
CA ILE A 27 2.51 0.90 -6.36
C ILE A 27 3.95 0.86 -5.82
N HIS A 28 4.85 0.13 -6.48
CA HIS A 28 6.27 0.12 -6.11
C HIS A 28 6.91 1.51 -6.31
N LEU A 29 6.55 2.22 -7.38
CA LEU A 29 7.01 3.59 -7.60
C LEU A 29 6.51 4.53 -6.49
N MET A 30 5.23 4.46 -6.14
CA MET A 30 4.65 5.25 -5.04
C MET A 30 5.34 4.94 -3.71
N TRP A 31 5.65 3.66 -3.44
CA TRP A 31 6.37 3.25 -2.25
C TRP A 31 7.77 3.84 -2.17
N LEU A 32 8.51 3.82 -3.27
CA LEU A 32 9.83 4.43 -3.34
C LEU A 32 9.76 5.96 -3.12
N LEU A 33 8.81 6.63 -3.78
CA LEU A 33 8.60 8.07 -3.61
C LEU A 33 8.21 8.43 -2.17
N PHE A 34 7.37 7.62 -1.52
CA PHE A 34 6.98 7.80 -0.13
C PHE A 34 8.20 7.79 0.80
N TRP A 35 9.13 6.84 0.62
CA TRP A 35 10.32 6.78 1.45
C TRP A 35 11.29 7.93 1.19
N VAL A 36 11.51 8.29 -0.09
CA VAL A 36 12.35 9.45 -0.45
C VAL A 36 11.79 10.72 0.19
N PHE A 37 10.49 10.95 0.07
CA PHE A 37 9.82 12.10 0.69
C PHE A 37 9.95 12.08 2.21
N SER A 38 9.68 10.93 2.85
CA SER A 38 9.74 10.78 4.30
C SER A 38 11.14 11.08 4.85
N ILE A 39 12.19 10.58 4.19
CA ILE A 39 13.59 10.84 4.58
C ILE A 39 13.91 12.33 4.43
N ILE A 40 13.55 12.95 3.30
CA ILE A 40 13.79 14.38 3.06
C ILE A 40 13.10 15.23 4.12
N TYR A 41 11.83 14.93 4.41
CA TYR A 41 11.04 15.65 5.40
C TYR A 41 11.65 15.52 6.81
N LEU A 42 12.04 14.30 7.19
CA LEU A 42 12.63 14.02 8.49
C LEU A 42 13.94 14.80 8.68
N ILE A 43 14.80 14.84 7.67
CA ILE A 43 16.08 15.56 7.74
C ILE A 43 15.86 17.08 7.74
N ARG A 44 14.98 17.60 6.87
CA ARG A 44 14.80 19.05 6.73
C ARG A 44 13.99 19.71 7.84
N PHE A 45 12.98 19.02 8.36
CA PHE A 45 11.99 19.65 9.26
C PHE A 45 11.97 19.00 10.63
N MET A 46 11.91 17.66 10.69
CA MET A 46 11.76 16.97 11.97
C MET A 46 13.01 17.06 12.85
N LEU A 47 14.20 16.78 12.29
CA LEU A 47 15.44 16.82 13.07
C LEU A 47 15.74 18.22 13.66
N PRO A 48 15.67 19.32 12.89
CA PRO A 48 15.88 20.65 13.46
C PRO A 48 14.83 21.02 14.51
N ALA A 49 13.55 20.67 14.30
CA ALA A 49 12.50 20.96 15.27
C ALA A 49 12.74 20.23 16.60
N LEU A 50 13.14 18.96 16.56
CA LEU A 50 13.51 18.20 17.76
C LEU A 50 14.73 18.79 18.47
N GLN A 51 15.73 19.27 17.71
CA GLN A 51 16.89 19.94 18.31
C GLN A 51 16.49 21.20 19.07
N VAL A 52 15.57 22.01 18.54
CA VAL A 52 15.07 23.22 19.21
C VAL A 52 14.42 22.87 20.54
N GLU A 53 13.55 21.86 20.57
CA GLU A 53 12.86 21.46 21.81
C GLU A 53 13.80 20.84 22.86
N LEU A 54 14.80 20.07 22.44
CA LEU A 54 15.69 19.34 23.35
C LEU A 54 16.86 20.18 23.88
N VAL A 55 17.38 21.12 23.08
CA VAL A 55 18.57 21.92 23.44
C VAL A 55 18.20 23.26 24.06
N THR A 56 17.06 23.83 23.67
CA THR A 56 16.56 25.12 24.18
C THR A 56 15.07 25.00 24.52
N PRO A 57 14.72 24.35 25.63
CA PRO A 57 13.36 24.47 26.15
C PRO A 57 13.07 25.95 26.47
N PRO A 58 11.85 26.45 26.18
CA PRO A 58 11.45 27.82 26.52
C PRO A 58 11.44 28.08 28.03
#